data_AF-A0A7F8Q437-F1
#
_entry.id   AF-A0A7F8Q437-F1
#
_cell.length_a   1.000
_cell.length_b   1.000
_cell.length_c   1.000
_cell.angle_alpha   90.00
_cell.angle_beta   90.00
_cell.angle_gamma   90.00
#
_symmetry.space_group_name_H-M   'P 1'
#
loop_
_entity.id
_entity.type
_entity.pdbx_description
1 polymer ?
#
loop_
_entity_poly.entity_id
_entity_poly.type
_entity_poly.pdbx_seq_one_letter_code
_entity_poly.pdbx_strand_id
1 'polypeptide(L)'
;MARTIPLPSPSQEPGEIIRKALSEEKRVSTKTSAADLVTETDHLVEGLIISELQKRFPSHRFIAEESAAAGAKCVLTPSPTWIVDPIDGTCNFVHRFPTVAVSIGFAVDQELEFGVIYHCTEERLYTGRRGRGAFCNGQRLRVSGETGGASCGSSPLLSE
;
A
#
# COMPACT_ATOMS: atom_id res chain seq x y z
N MET A 1 20.41 6.68 11.21
CA MET A 1 20.21 5.24 10.90
C MET A 1 19.14 4.97 9.84
N ALA A 2 18.06 5.75 9.73
CA ALA A 2 17.02 5.53 8.70
C ALA A 2 17.50 5.62 7.24
N ARG A 3 18.49 6.50 6.97
CA ARG A 3 19.03 6.77 5.63
C ARG A 3 19.74 5.60 4.96
N THR A 4 20.11 4.56 5.71
CA THR A 4 20.84 3.39 5.19
C THR A 4 19.93 2.19 4.94
N ILE A 5 18.65 2.25 5.32
CA ILE A 5 17.70 1.18 5.01
C ILE A 5 17.42 1.23 3.50
N PRO A 6 17.72 0.14 2.76
CA PRO A 6 17.43 0.09 1.35
C PRO A 6 15.92 0.11 1.13
N LEU A 7 15.48 0.67 0.01
CA LEU A 7 14.13 0.43 -0.46
C LEU A 7 13.96 -1.09 -0.56
N PRO A 8 12.89 -1.66 -0.01
CA PRO A 8 12.60 -3.06 -0.28
C PRO A 8 12.47 -3.19 -1.79
N SER A 9 13.30 -4.04 -2.40
CA SER A 9 12.90 -4.67 -3.65
C SER A 9 11.82 -5.66 -3.23
N PRO A 10 10.52 -5.41 -3.48
CA PRO A 10 9.54 -6.45 -3.21
C PRO A 10 10.03 -7.69 -3.97
N SER A 11 10.09 -8.84 -3.28
CA SER A 11 10.08 -10.09 -4.03
C SER A 11 8.90 -10.01 -4.98
N GLN A 12 9.02 -10.50 -6.21
CA GLN A 12 7.89 -10.50 -7.14
C GLN A 12 6.72 -11.34 -6.57
N GLU A 13 6.99 -12.16 -5.56
CA GLU A 13 6.11 -13.11 -4.90
C GLU A 13 4.77 -12.54 -4.38
N PRO A 14 4.67 -11.49 -3.53
CA PRO A 14 3.38 -10.85 -3.22
C PRO A 14 2.57 -10.46 -4.46
N GLY A 15 3.25 -9.89 -5.46
CA GLY A 15 2.64 -9.51 -6.73
C GLY A 15 2.12 -10.69 -7.54
N GLU A 16 2.88 -11.78 -7.57
CA GLU A 16 2.50 -13.03 -8.24
C GLU A 16 1.31 -13.70 -7.56
N ILE A 17 1.28 -13.74 -6.23
CA ILE A 17 0.15 -14.25 -5.44
C ILE A 17 -1.12 -13.46 -5.79
N ILE A 18 -1.06 -12.13 -5.78
CA ILE A 18 -2.20 -11.27 -6.10
C ILE A 18 -2.64 -11.47 -7.56
N ARG A 19 -1.70 -11.51 -8.52
CA ARG A 19 -2.02 -11.74 -9.94
C ARG A 19 -2.68 -13.09 -10.18
N LYS A 20 -2.20 -14.14 -9.51
CA LYS A 20 -2.82 -15.47 -9.60
C LYS A 20 -4.23 -15.43 -9.03
N ALA A 21 -4.37 -14.94 -7.80
CA ALA A 21 -5.64 -14.87 -7.10
C ALA A 21 -6.67 -13.99 -7.83
N LEU A 22 -6.24 -12.95 -8.58
CA LEU A 22 -7.12 -12.13 -9.43
C LEU A 22 -7.97 -12.98 -10.41
N SER A 23 -7.41 -14.07 -10.95
CA SER A 23 -8.09 -14.95 -11.91
C SER A 23 -8.92 -16.08 -11.29
N GLU A 24 -8.74 -16.33 -10.00
CA GLU A 24 -9.38 -17.42 -9.26
C GLU A 24 -10.66 -16.96 -8.54
N GLU A 25 -11.49 -17.92 -8.10
CA GLU A 25 -12.55 -17.65 -7.12
C GLU A 25 -11.92 -17.28 -5.77
N LYS A 26 -12.52 -16.32 -5.08
CA LYS A 26 -11.97 -15.73 -3.84
C LYS A 26 -13.00 -15.88 -2.74
N ARG A 27 -12.54 -16.22 -1.54
CA ARG A 27 -13.38 -16.08 -0.36
C ARG A 27 -13.38 -14.62 0.09
N VAL A 28 -14.54 -13.98 0.01
CA VAL A 28 -14.74 -12.57 0.39
C VAL A 28 -15.44 -12.50 1.73
N SER A 29 -14.93 -11.63 2.60
CA SER A 29 -15.56 -11.26 3.87
C SER A 29 -15.69 -9.74 3.93
N THR A 30 -16.44 -9.24 4.90
CA THR A 30 -16.61 -7.81 5.17
C THR A 30 -15.91 -7.44 6.48
N LYS A 31 -15.25 -6.29 6.52
CA LYS A 31 -14.68 -5.70 7.73
C LYS A 31 -15.77 -4.92 8.49
N THR A 32 -15.82 -3.60 8.34
CA THR A 32 -16.74 -2.73 9.11
C THR A 32 -18.11 -2.51 8.45
N SER A 33 -18.20 -2.72 7.13
CA SER A 33 -19.43 -2.52 6.36
C SER A 33 -19.48 -3.44 5.14
N ALA A 34 -20.65 -3.52 4.48
CA ALA A 34 -20.83 -4.32 3.27
C ALA A 34 -19.96 -3.86 2.08
N ALA A 35 -19.47 -2.61 2.09
CA ALA A 35 -18.57 -2.07 1.07
C ALA A 35 -17.09 -2.23 1.43
N ASP A 36 -16.80 -2.59 2.68
CA ASP A 36 -15.45 -2.73 3.23
C ASP A 36 -15.05 -4.21 3.15
N LEU A 37 -14.49 -4.60 2.01
CA LEU A 37 -14.22 -5.99 1.66
C LEU A 37 -12.81 -6.40 2.06
N VAL A 38 -12.65 -7.69 2.39
CA VAL A 38 -11.37 -8.35 2.65
C VAL A 38 -11.39 -9.76 2.10
N THR A 39 -10.25 -10.27 1.68
CA THR A 39 -10.09 -11.65 1.22
C THR A 39 -9.02 -12.40 2.00
N GLU A 40 -8.98 -13.71 1.85
CA GLU A 40 -7.88 -14.54 2.36
C GLU A 40 -6.51 -14.15 1.77
N THR A 41 -6.51 -13.52 0.58
CA THR A 41 -5.29 -13.03 -0.08
C THR A 41 -4.68 -11.86 0.69
N ASP A 42 -5.50 -10.95 1.22
CA ASP A 42 -5.04 -9.80 2.02
C ASP A 42 -4.26 -10.28 3.25
N HIS A 43 -4.82 -11.23 4.01
CA HIS A 43 -4.16 -11.83 5.17
C HIS A 43 -2.87 -12.58 4.81
N LEU A 44 -2.88 -13.33 3.71
CA LEU A 44 -1.71 -14.09 3.24
C LEU A 44 -0.56 -13.14 2.88
N VAL A 45 -0.84 -12.11 2.08
CA VAL A 45 0.16 -11.14 1.61
C VAL A 45 0.69 -10.31 2.77
N GLU A 46 -0.16 -9.85 3.69
CA GLU A 46 0.28 -9.13 4.89
C GLU A 46 1.24 -9.98 5.73
N GLY A 47 0.87 -11.24 6.00
CA GLY A 47 1.70 -12.17 6.77
C GLY A 47 3.07 -12.42 6.14
N LEU A 48 3.13 -12.56 4.81
CA LEU A 48 4.38 -12.74 4.07
C LEU A 48 5.27 -11.50 4.19
N ILE A 49 4.72 -10.31 3.92
CA ILE A 49 5.46 -9.04 3.98
C ILE A 49 6.02 -8.81 5.40
N ILE A 50 5.18 -8.95 6.43
CA ILE A 50 5.60 -8.75 7.82
C ILE A 50 6.68 -9.77 8.20
N SER A 51 6.49 -11.06 7.88
CA SER A 51 7.46 -12.12 8.20
C SER A 51 8.84 -11.83 7.59
N GLU A 52 8.91 -11.49 6.31
CA GLU A 52 10.17 -11.17 5.63
C GLU A 52 10.85 -9.93 6.21
N LEU A 53 10.08 -8.85 6.45
CA LEU A 53 10.61 -7.63 7.04
C LEU A 53 11.07 -7.86 8.49
N GLN A 54 10.35 -8.66 9.26
CA GLN A 54 10.68 -8.94 10.66
C GLN A 54 11.92 -9.82 10.80
N LYS A 55 12.13 -10.79 9.89
CA LYS A 55 13.39 -11.56 9.81
C LYS A 55 14.60 -10.65 9.62
N ARG A 56 14.47 -9.63 8.77
CA ARG A 56 15.55 -8.69 8.44
C ARG A 56 15.71 -7.56 9.46
N PHE A 57 14.61 -7.13 10.07
CA PHE A 57 14.53 -5.99 10.97
C PHE A 57 13.73 -6.33 12.24
N PRO A 58 14.25 -7.21 13.11
CA PRO A 58 13.50 -7.80 14.22
C PRO A 58 13.06 -6.79 15.30
N SER A 59 13.70 -5.61 15.37
CA SER A 59 13.35 -4.55 16.31
C SER A 59 12.36 -3.53 15.75
N HIS A 60 11.96 -3.64 14.49
CA HIS A 60 11.05 -2.69 13.86
C HIS A 60 9.60 -2.98 14.23
N ARG A 61 8.79 -1.93 14.19
CA ARG A 61 7.35 -2.01 14.42
C ARG A 61 6.60 -2.13 13.10
N PHE A 62 5.34 -2.54 13.18
CA PHE A 62 4.43 -2.69 12.05
C PHE A 62 3.10 -2.03 12.36
N ILE A 63 2.55 -1.34 11.36
CA ILE A 63 1.16 -0.93 11.27
C ILE A 63 0.66 -1.53 9.96
N ALA A 64 -0.19 -2.54 10.02
CA ALA A 64 -0.67 -3.22 8.83
C ALA A 64 -2.20 -3.24 8.85
N GLU A 65 -2.82 -3.05 7.70
CA GLU A 65 -4.26 -2.83 7.57
C GLU A 65 -5.09 -3.94 8.22
N GLU A 66 -4.80 -5.21 7.91
CA GLU A 66 -5.59 -6.34 8.39
C GLU A 66 -5.34 -6.63 9.86
N SER A 67 -4.09 -6.51 10.31
CA SER A 67 -3.74 -6.56 11.72
C SER A 67 -4.47 -5.47 12.52
N ALA A 68 -4.55 -4.25 11.98
CA ALA A 68 -5.26 -3.14 12.63
C ALA A 68 -6.77 -3.38 12.67
N ALA A 69 -7.37 -3.90 11.59
CA ALA A 69 -8.77 -4.31 11.56
C ALA A 69 -9.08 -5.41 12.59
N ALA A 70 -8.12 -6.30 12.86
CA ALA A 70 -8.19 -7.32 13.91
C ALA A 70 -7.93 -6.79 15.34
N GLY A 71 -7.76 -5.48 15.53
CA GLY A 71 -7.61 -4.83 16.83
C GLY A 71 -6.17 -4.55 17.27
N ALA A 72 -5.18 -4.73 16.38
CA ALA A 72 -3.82 -4.28 16.66
C ALA A 72 -3.77 -2.74 16.77
N LYS A 73 -2.88 -2.23 17.63
CA LYS A 73 -2.75 -0.79 17.85
C LYS A 73 -2.18 -0.10 16.61
N CYS A 74 -2.99 0.73 15.97
CA CYS A 74 -2.57 1.64 14.91
C CYS A 74 -2.01 2.95 15.52
N VAL A 75 -0.78 2.89 16.06
CA VAL A 75 -0.11 4.06 16.66
C VAL A 75 1.29 4.20 16.10
N LEU A 76 1.54 5.30 15.38
CA LEU A 76 2.86 5.64 14.88
C LEU A 76 3.70 6.27 15.99
N THR A 77 4.77 5.59 16.37
CA THR A 77 5.74 6.02 17.39
C THR A 77 7.02 6.54 16.74
N PRO A 78 7.94 7.17 17.48
CA PRO A 78 9.26 7.53 16.96
C PRO A 78 10.10 6.33 16.47
N SER A 79 9.82 5.11 16.96
CA SER A 79 10.54 3.91 16.51
C SER A 79 10.34 3.62 15.02
N PRO A 80 11.35 3.02 14.34
CA PRO A 80 11.21 2.52 12.98
C PRO A 80 9.97 1.67 12.79
N THR A 81 9.09 2.09 11.88
CA THR A 81 7.77 1.48 11.68
C THR A 81 7.51 1.27 10.19
N TRP A 82 7.17 0.04 9.83
CA TRP A 82 6.66 -0.31 8.50
C TRP A 82 5.14 -0.16 8.49
N ILE A 83 4.61 0.52 7.47
CA ILE A 83 3.18 0.73 7.26
C ILE A 83 2.81 -0.08 6.02
N VAL A 84 1.91 -1.04 6.14
CA VAL A 84 1.62 -2.02 5.08
C VAL A 84 0.14 -2.04 4.77
N ASP A 85 -0.16 -1.92 3.49
CA ASP A 85 -1.45 -2.27 2.89
C ASP A 85 -1.18 -3.42 1.90
N PRO A 86 -1.66 -4.64 2.18
CA PRO A 86 -1.37 -5.82 1.38
C PRO A 86 -2.05 -5.80 0.01
N ILE A 87 -3.23 -5.19 -0.12
CA ILE A 87 -3.98 -5.07 -1.37
C ILE A 87 -4.75 -3.74 -1.37
N ASP A 88 -4.09 -2.67 -1.81
CA ASP A 88 -4.73 -1.40 -2.08
C ASP A 88 -5.66 -1.58 -3.29
N GLY A 89 -6.96 -1.38 -3.06
CA GLY A 89 -8.02 -1.66 -4.03
C GLY A 89 -8.70 -3.01 -3.86
N THR A 90 -8.91 -3.51 -2.63
CA THR A 90 -9.61 -4.79 -2.38
C THR A 90 -10.97 -4.92 -3.10
N CYS A 91 -11.71 -3.82 -3.24
CA CYS A 91 -12.95 -3.81 -4.05
C CYS A 91 -12.68 -4.15 -5.53
N ASN A 92 -11.66 -3.51 -6.13
CA ASN A 92 -11.22 -3.84 -7.49
C ASN A 92 -10.78 -5.31 -7.56
N PHE A 93 -10.02 -5.77 -6.57
CA PHE A 93 -9.53 -7.15 -6.50
C PHE A 93 -10.67 -8.17 -6.48
N VAL A 94 -11.68 -7.97 -5.64
CA VAL A 94 -12.88 -8.83 -5.54
C VAL A 94 -13.63 -8.87 -6.88
N HIS A 95 -13.79 -7.71 -7.52
CA HIS A 95 -14.49 -7.59 -8.81
C HIS A 95 -13.60 -7.87 -10.03
N ARG A 96 -12.36 -8.32 -9.84
CA ARG A 96 -11.39 -8.66 -10.89
C ARG A 96 -11.00 -7.48 -11.79
N PHE A 97 -11.09 -6.24 -11.28
CA PHE A 97 -10.50 -5.07 -11.92
C PHE A 97 -8.97 -5.07 -11.71
N PRO A 98 -8.18 -4.76 -12.75
CA PRO A 98 -6.73 -4.97 -12.72
C PRO A 98 -5.95 -3.94 -11.88
N THR A 99 -6.60 -2.87 -11.43
CA THR A 99 -5.99 -1.78 -10.66
C THR A 99 -5.94 -2.15 -9.19
N VAL A 100 -4.89 -2.89 -8.83
CA VAL A 100 -4.60 -3.35 -7.47
C VAL A 100 -3.10 -3.22 -7.20
N ALA A 101 -2.74 -2.84 -5.97
CA ALA A 101 -1.34 -2.62 -5.61
C ALA A 101 -1.00 -3.14 -4.20
N VAL A 102 0.28 -3.42 -3.99
CA VAL A 102 0.84 -3.55 -2.63
C VAL A 102 1.45 -2.21 -2.26
N SER A 103 1.12 -1.69 -1.07
CA SER A 103 1.62 -0.39 -0.59
C SER A 103 2.44 -0.56 0.69
N ILE A 104 3.67 -0.06 0.69
CA ILE A 104 4.58 -0.13 1.85
C ILE A 104 5.19 1.24 2.10
N GLY A 105 4.91 1.80 3.27
CA GLY A 105 5.57 2.98 3.83
C GLY A 105 6.59 2.60 4.90
N PHE A 106 7.63 3.41 5.06
CA PHE A 106 8.55 3.30 6.19
C PHE A 106 8.76 4.65 6.86
N ALA A 107 8.52 4.68 8.17
CA ALA A 107 8.60 5.88 8.99
C ALA A 107 9.60 5.72 10.13
N VAL A 108 10.30 6.81 10.46
CA VAL A 108 11.18 6.94 11.62
C VAL A 108 10.96 8.32 12.22
N ASP A 109 10.95 8.44 13.54
CA ASP A 109 10.65 9.68 14.25
C ASP A 109 9.30 10.29 13.80
N GLN A 110 8.34 9.40 13.49
CA GLN A 110 7.01 9.73 12.97
C GLN A 110 7.00 10.45 11.60
N GLU A 111 8.11 10.44 10.87
CA GLU A 111 8.21 11.00 9.51
C GLU A 111 8.43 9.89 8.47
N LEU A 112 7.72 9.95 7.34
CA LEU A 112 7.92 9.03 6.21
C LEU A 112 9.28 9.24 5.55
N GLU A 113 10.11 8.20 5.56
CA GLU A 113 11.44 8.19 4.96
C GLU A 113 11.40 7.73 3.50
N PHE A 114 10.60 6.69 3.24
CA PHE A 114 10.33 6.21 1.88
C PHE A 114 8.98 5.52 1.78
N GLY A 115 8.53 5.36 0.53
CA GLY A 115 7.36 4.57 0.17
C GLY A 115 7.63 3.75 -1.09
N VAL A 116 6.94 2.61 -1.17
CA VAL A 116 6.95 1.68 -2.29
C VAL A 116 5.51 1.32 -2.63
N ILE A 117 5.15 1.41 -3.91
CA ILE A 117 3.86 0.93 -4.42
C ILE A 117 4.18 0.00 -5.56
N TYR A 118 3.71 -1.24 -5.48
CA TYR A 118 3.84 -2.21 -6.56
C TYR A 118 2.47 -2.45 -7.18
N HIS A 119 2.26 -1.90 -8.37
CA HIS A 119 1.05 -2.17 -9.15
C HIS A 119 1.14 -3.60 -9.69
N CYS A 120 0.27 -4.48 -9.19
CA CYS A 120 0.47 -5.93 -9.37
C CYS A 120 0.27 -6.37 -10.81
N THR A 121 -0.75 -5.86 -11.50
CA THR A 121 -1.06 -6.29 -12.88
C THR A 121 -0.12 -5.70 -13.92
N GLU A 122 0.24 -4.42 -13.79
CA GLU A 122 1.16 -3.74 -14.73
C GLU A 122 2.64 -3.96 -14.39
N GLU A 123 2.94 -4.62 -13.29
CA GLU A 123 4.31 -4.85 -12.79
C GLU A 123 5.12 -3.56 -12.65
N ARG A 124 4.46 -2.48 -12.20
CA ARG A 124 5.09 -1.17 -12.01
C ARG A 124 5.46 -0.97 -10.56
N LEU A 125 6.76 -0.86 -10.33
CA LEU A 125 7.34 -0.55 -9.03
C LEU A 125 7.57 0.95 -8.92
N TYR A 126 6.68 1.62 -8.21
CA TYR A 126 6.84 3.00 -7.81
C TYR A 126 7.62 3.06 -6.51
N THR A 127 8.61 3.94 -6.45
CA THR A 127 9.39 4.18 -5.24
C THR A 127 9.57 5.67 -5.03
N GLY A 128 9.58 6.09 -3.77
CA GLY A 128 9.87 7.46 -3.40
C GLY A 128 10.70 7.48 -2.13
N ARG A 129 11.73 8.33 -2.09
CA ARG A 129 12.53 8.52 -0.88
C ARG A 129 12.75 10.00 -0.61
N ARG A 130 12.61 10.40 0.65
CA ARG A 130 12.80 11.78 1.10
C ARG A 130 14.16 12.31 0.63
N GLY A 131 14.15 13.43 -0.08
CA GLY A 131 15.35 14.07 -0.64
C GLY A 131 16.02 13.34 -1.81
N ARG A 132 15.45 12.24 -2.34
CA ARG A 132 16.02 11.49 -3.49
C ARG A 132 15.08 11.46 -4.72
N GLY A 133 13.83 11.86 -4.52
CA GLY A 133 12.80 11.92 -5.56
C GLY A 133 12.00 10.62 -5.66
N ALA A 134 11.20 10.52 -6.73
CA ALA A 134 10.34 9.39 -7.02
C ALA A 134 10.68 8.75 -8.37
N PHE A 135 10.40 7.46 -8.49
CA PHE A 135 10.75 6.62 -9.64
C PHE A 135 9.66 5.59 -9.93
N CYS A 136 9.50 5.20 -11.20
CA CYS A 136 8.73 4.04 -11.63
C CYS A 136 9.69 3.14 -12.43
N ASN A 137 9.91 1.89 -12.00
CA ASN A 137 10.83 0.96 -12.65
C ASN A 137 12.22 1.58 -12.91
N GLY A 138 12.72 2.34 -11.94
CA GLY A 138 14.01 3.05 -12.01
C GLY A 138 14.01 4.35 -12.82
N GLN A 139 12.93 4.66 -13.56
CA GLN A 139 12.80 5.92 -14.29
C GLN A 139 12.26 7.02 -13.38
N ARG A 140 12.93 8.18 -13.34
CA ARG A 140 12.56 9.30 -12.47
C ARG A 140 11.22 9.90 -12.88
N LEU A 141 10.34 10.09 -11.90
CA LEU A 141 9.04 10.72 -12.06
C LEU A 141 9.10 12.22 -11.74
N ARG A 142 8.17 12.97 -12.33
CA ARG A 142 7.84 14.35 -11.99
C ARG A 142 6.33 14.50 -12.03
N VAL A 143 5.80 15.39 -11.20
CA VAL A 143 4.39 15.79 -11.30
C VAL A 143 4.17 16.53 -12.61
N SER A 144 2.91 16.55 -13.08
CA SER A 144 2.51 17.37 -14.23
C SER A 144 2.72 18.85 -13.95
N GLY A 145 2.83 19.65 -15.02
CA GLY A 145 2.89 21.11 -14.91
C GLY A 145 1.54 21.79 -14.65
N GLU A 146 0.47 21.00 -14.54
CA GLU A 146 -0.88 21.50 -14.25
C GLU A 146 -0.92 22.17 -12.88
N THR A 147 -1.32 23.45 -12.85
CA THR A 147 -1.35 24.28 -11.64
C THR A 147 -2.74 24.37 -10.98
N GLY A 148 -3.71 23.60 -11.47
CA GLY A 148 -5.06 23.47 -10.90
C GLY A 148 -5.99 24.63 -11.29
N GLY A 149 -6.85 24.37 -12.27
CA GLY A 149 -7.97 25.22 -12.67
C GLY A 149 -9.24 24.40 -12.87
N ALA A 150 -9.67 23.69 -11.84
CA ALA A 150 -11.04 23.20 -11.73
C ALA A 150 -11.45 23.38 -10.26
N SER A 151 -12.25 24.41 -10.02
CA SER A 151 -13.03 24.50 -8.80
C SER A 151 -13.73 23.16 -8.59
N CYS A 152 -13.52 22.54 -7.44
CA CYS A 152 -14.44 21.54 -6.94
C CYS A 152 -15.76 22.27 -6.73
N GLY A 153 -16.60 22.32 -7.76
CA GLY A 153 -17.84 23.07 -7.77
C GLY A 153 -18.74 22.50 -6.69
N SER A 154 -18.91 23.24 -5.60
CA SER A 154 -20.18 23.27 -4.91
C SER A 154 -21.23 23.64 -5.96
N SER A 155 -21.95 22.64 -6.48
CA SER A 155 -23.14 22.91 -7.28
C SER A 155 -24.06 23.77 -6.42
N PRO A 156 -24.45 24.97 -6.86
CA PRO A 156 -25.57 25.65 -6.23
C PRO A 156 -26.79 24.77 -6.46
N LEU A 157 -27.46 24.43 -5.37
CA LEU A 157 -28.79 23.85 -5.39
C LEU A 157 -29.66 24.66 -6.35
N LEU A 158 -30.38 23.93 -7.21
CA LEU A 158 -31.50 24.45 -8.00
C LEU A 158 -32.39 25.31 -7.09
N SER A 159 -32.55 26.58 -7.45
CA SER A 159 -33.67 27.40 -7.02
C SER A 159 -34.46 27.82 -8.26
N GLU A 160 -35.66 27.24 -8.31
CA GLU A 160 -36.85 27.51 -9.16
C GLU A 160 -36.82 27.10 -10.63
#